data_AF-A0A928Q4S5-F1
#
_entry.id   AF-A0A928Q4S5-F1
#
_cell.length_a   1.000
_cell.length_b   1.000
_cell.length_c   1.000
_cell.angle_alpha   90.00
_cell.angle_beta   90.00
_cell.angle_gamma   90.00
#
_symmetry.space_group_name_H-M   'P 1'
#
loop_
_entity.id
_entity.type
_entity.pdbx_description
1 polymer ?
#
loop_
_entity_poly.entity_id
_entity_poly.type
_entity_poly.pdbx_seq_one_letter_code
_entity_poly.pdbx_strand_id
1 'polypeptide(L)'
;MNLIERTSLNEPLGKYGIKYRKFLEETQPGQYAILSTNLDLMALCLQMEQEANEYEETVLTRLRKETPPPKTENIMELIQYNNWLLKTAEEITLNDIVYQK
;
A
#
# COMPACT_ATOMS: atom_id res chain seq x y z
N MET A 1 -15.62 -19.88 13.37
CA MET A 1 -15.25 -18.46 13.25
C MET A 1 -14.15 -18.20 14.26
N ASN A 2 -12.93 -17.93 13.79
CA ASN A 2 -11.72 -17.95 14.62
C ASN A 2 -11.49 -16.57 15.26
N LEU A 3 -11.08 -16.53 16.53
CA LEU A 3 -10.86 -15.27 17.27
C LEU A 3 -9.74 -14.40 16.65
N ILE A 4 -8.80 -15.01 15.92
CA ILE A 4 -7.68 -14.36 15.25
C ILE A 4 -8.16 -13.46 14.09
N GLU A 5 -9.20 -13.86 13.35
CA GLU A 5 -9.79 -13.04 12.25
C GLU A 5 -10.51 -11.79 12.76
N ARG A 6 -11.00 -11.79 14.01
CA ARG A 6 -11.68 -10.62 14.58
C ARG A 6 -10.71 -9.55 15.06
N THR A 7 -9.48 -9.93 15.39
CA THR A 7 -8.47 -8.97 15.86
C THR A 7 -7.90 -8.15 14.71
N SER A 8 -7.69 -8.76 13.53
CA SER A 8 -7.21 -8.04 12.33
C SER A 8 -8.22 -7.03 11.79
N LEU A 9 -9.53 -7.31 11.85
CA LEU A 9 -10.58 -6.39 11.37
C LEU A 9 -10.71 -5.09 12.17
N ASN A 10 -10.10 -4.99 13.36
CA ASN A 10 -10.09 -3.79 14.19
C ASN A 10 -8.84 -2.91 13.96
N GLU A 11 -7.93 -3.31 13.08
CA GLU A 11 -6.76 -2.50 12.75
C GLU A 11 -7.17 -1.32 11.87
N PRO A 12 -6.64 -0.11 12.11
CA PRO A 12 -6.89 1.02 11.21
C PRO A 12 -6.24 0.74 9.85
N LEU A 13 -6.93 1.10 8.77
CA LEU A 13 -6.33 1.08 7.44
C LEU A 13 -5.20 2.11 7.36
N GLY A 14 -4.03 1.69 6.93
CA GLY A 14 -2.95 2.53 6.43
C GLY A 14 -3.17 3.02 5.00
N LYS A 15 -2.09 3.51 4.38
CA LYS A 15 -2.16 4.27 3.13
C LYS A 15 -2.73 3.45 1.96
N TYR A 16 -2.39 2.17 1.87
CA TYR A 16 -2.81 1.32 0.76
C TYR A 16 -4.24 0.83 0.91
N GLY A 17 -4.65 0.44 2.13
CA GLY A 17 -6.04 0.07 2.39
C GLY A 17 -6.99 1.23 2.10
N ILE A 18 -6.62 2.46 2.50
CA ILE A 18 -7.41 3.67 2.19
C ILE A 18 -7.50 3.92 0.67
N LYS A 19 -6.38 3.83 -0.05
CA LYS A 19 -6.35 4.06 -1.51
C LYS A 19 -7.12 2.99 -2.27
N TYR A 20 -7.02 1.73 -1.85
CA TYR A 20 -7.79 0.64 -2.44
C TYR A 20 -9.29 0.80 -2.22
N ARG A 21 -9.69 1.15 -1.00
CA ARG A 21 -11.10 1.41 -0.66
C ARG A 21 -11.69 2.48 -1.57
N LYS A 22 -10.96 3.59 -1.75
CA LYS A 22 -11.35 4.69 -2.64
C LYS A 22 -11.42 4.23 -4.10
N PHE A 23 -10.45 3.44 -4.56
CA PHE A 23 -10.45 2.89 -5.91
C PHE A 23 -11.69 2.00 -6.18
N LEU A 24 -12.06 1.12 -5.24
CA LEU A 24 -13.27 0.30 -5.35
C LEU A 24 -14.56 1.14 -5.39
N GLU A 25 -14.63 2.18 -4.56
CA GLU A 25 -15.76 3.11 -4.53
C GLU A 25 -15.95 3.82 -5.88
N GLU A 26 -14.85 4.27 -6.50
CA GLU A 26 -14.86 5.01 -7.76
C GLU A 26 -15.07 4.11 -8.99
N THR A 27 -14.50 2.91 -9.00
CA THR A 27 -14.50 2.03 -10.19
C THR A 27 -15.58 0.96 -10.16
N GLN A 28 -16.00 0.52 -8.97
CA GLN A 28 -16.91 -0.62 -8.77
C GLN A 28 -18.00 -0.32 -7.72
N PRO A 29 -18.79 0.76 -7.86
CA PRO A 29 -19.70 1.25 -6.82
C PRO A 29 -20.77 0.24 -6.40
N GLY A 30 -21.24 -0.61 -7.32
CA GLY A 30 -22.20 -1.67 -7.01
C GLY A 30 -21.61 -2.74 -6.09
N GLN A 31 -20.40 -3.22 -6.40
CA GLN A 31 -19.70 -4.20 -5.55
C GLN A 31 -19.31 -3.56 -4.21
N TYR A 32 -18.86 -2.31 -4.22
CA TYR A 32 -18.54 -1.54 -3.02
C TYR A 32 -19.74 -1.46 -2.05
N ALA A 33 -20.95 -1.17 -2.56
CA ALA A 33 -22.16 -1.10 -1.75
C ALA A 33 -22.52 -2.45 -1.10
N ILE A 34 -22.35 -3.56 -1.84
CA ILE A 34 -22.58 -4.91 -1.32
C ILE A 34 -21.58 -5.24 -0.20
N LEU A 35 -20.29 -5.01 -0.43
CA LEU A 35 -19.21 -5.32 0.52
C LEU A 35 -19.28 -4.47 1.79
N SER A 36 -19.75 -3.22 1.70
CA SER A 36 -19.87 -2.30 2.83
C SER A 36 -20.85 -2.78 3.90
N THR A 37 -21.77 -3.69 3.55
CA THR A 37 -22.85 -4.14 4.45
C THR A 37 -22.42 -5.30 5.35
N ASN A 38 -21.40 -6.09 4.94
CA ASN A 38 -21.08 -7.39 5.54
C ASN A 38 -19.69 -7.48 6.22
N LEU A 39 -18.99 -6.36 6.46
CA LEU A 39 -17.59 -6.30 6.93
C LEU A 39 -16.54 -6.87 5.94
N ASP A 40 -16.96 -7.41 4.80
CA ASP A 40 -16.08 -7.94 3.76
C ASP A 40 -15.19 -6.85 3.14
N LEU A 41 -15.69 -5.62 3.04
CA LEU A 41 -14.90 -4.48 2.53
C LEU A 41 -13.65 -4.24 3.38
N MET A 42 -13.78 -4.28 4.71
CA MET A 42 -12.65 -4.02 5.62
C MET A 42 -11.61 -5.13 5.51
N ALA A 43 -12.06 -6.39 5.46
CA ALA A 43 -11.18 -7.55 5.28
C ALA A 43 -10.34 -7.42 3.99
N LEU A 44 -10.99 -7.09 2.87
CA LEU A 44 -10.33 -6.91 1.59
C LEU A 44 -9.33 -5.74 1.60
N CYS A 45 -9.67 -4.63 2.26
CA CYS A 45 -8.78 -3.48 2.34
C CYS A 45 -7.54 -3.77 3.20
N LEU A 46 -7.69 -4.49 4.31
CA LEU A 46 -6.57 -4.93 5.15
C LEU A 46 -5.67 -5.94 4.43
N GLN A 47 -6.28 -6.89 3.70
CA GLN A 47 -5.51 -7.84 2.90
C GLN A 47 -4.71 -7.11 1.80
N MET A 48 -5.36 -6.20 1.07
CA MET A 48 -4.68 -5.40 0.06
C MET A 48 -3.56 -4.55 0.67
N GLU A 49 -3.78 -3.99 1.86
CA GLU A 49 -2.74 -3.26 2.57
C GLU A 49 -1.52 -4.11 2.88
N GLN A 50 -1.73 -5.32 3.40
CA GLN A 50 -0.63 -6.24 3.65
C GLN A 50 0.12 -6.59 2.36
N GLU A 51 -0.61 -7.00 1.31
CA GLU A 51 -0.01 -7.34 0.01
C GLU A 51 0.81 -6.17 -0.58
N ALA A 52 0.27 -4.96 -0.50
CA ALA A 52 0.94 -3.76 -1.00
C ALA A 52 2.17 -3.38 -0.17
N ASN A 53 2.12 -3.50 1.16
CA ASN A 53 3.27 -3.22 2.02
C ASN A 53 4.43 -4.20 1.75
N GLU A 54 4.14 -5.51 1.66
CA GLU A 54 5.13 -6.54 1.34
C GLU A 54 5.77 -6.30 -0.05
N TYR A 55 4.95 -5.87 -1.01
CA TYR A 55 5.43 -5.51 -2.34
C TYR A 55 6.29 -4.25 -2.34
N GLU A 56 5.89 -3.18 -1.62
CA GLU A 56 6.66 -1.93 -1.52
C GLU A 56 8.06 -2.18 -0.92
N GLU A 57 8.18 -3.05 0.09
CA GLU A 57 9.48 -3.44 0.66
C GLU A 57 10.38 -4.12 -0.38
N THR A 58 9.80 -4.97 -1.23
CA THR A 58 10.51 -5.62 -2.33
C THR A 58 10.97 -4.60 -3.37
N VAL A 59 10.12 -3.64 -3.73
CA VAL A 59 10.45 -2.54 -4.66
C VAL A 59 11.55 -1.66 -4.07
N LEU A 60 11.46 -1.27 -2.79
CA LEU A 60 12.48 -0.47 -2.12
C LEU A 60 13.84 -1.16 -2.09
N THR A 61 13.86 -2.47 -1.84
CA THR A 61 15.08 -3.27 -1.87
C THR A 61 15.71 -3.26 -3.26
N ARG A 62 14.88 -3.41 -4.32
CA ARG A 62 15.34 -3.34 -5.71
C ARG A 62 15.88 -1.96 -6.07
N LEU A 63 15.13 -0.90 -5.78
CA LEU A 63 15.53 0.47 -6.08
C LEU A 63 16.85 0.83 -5.40
N ARG A 64 17.04 0.51 -4.12
CA ARG A 64 18.31 0.76 -3.41
C ARG A 64 19.53 0.06 -4.04
N LYS A 65 19.31 -1.10 -4.65
CA LYS A 65 20.37 -1.84 -5.36
C LYS A 65 20.70 -1.22 -6.72
N GLU A 66 19.67 -0.80 -7.45
CA GLU A 66 19.80 -0.21 -8.80
C GLU A 66 20.32 1.22 -8.75
N THR A 67 19.92 1.98 -7.74
CA THR A 67 20.30 3.38 -7.53
C THR A 67 20.91 3.52 -6.13
N PRO A 68 22.24 3.35 -5.96
CA PRO A 68 22.88 3.54 -4.66
C PRO A 68 22.82 5.02 -4.20
N PRO A 69 22.94 5.30 -2.89
CA PRO A 69 22.90 6.66 -2.37
C PRO A 69 24.05 7.53 -2.93
N PRO A 70 23.85 8.85 -3.05
CA PRO A 70 24.90 9.77 -3.48
C PRO A 70 26.07 9.77 -2.49
N LYS A 71 27.30 9.84 -3.01
CA LYS A 71 28.52 9.95 -2.19
C LYS A 71 28.76 11.41 -1.78
N THR A 72 27.98 11.87 -0.81
CA THR A 72 27.93 13.29 -0.38
C THR A 72 27.73 13.37 1.13
N GLU A 73 28.28 14.41 1.76
CA GLU A 73 27.98 14.75 3.16
C GLU A 73 26.76 15.69 3.27
N ASN A 74 26.23 16.15 2.14
CA ASN A 74 25.07 17.03 2.10
C ASN A 74 23.81 16.28 2.54
N ILE A 75 23.34 16.59 3.75
CA ILE A 75 22.13 16.01 4.35
C ILE A 75 20.90 16.20 3.46
N MET A 76 20.79 17.35 2.78
CA MET A 76 19.64 17.62 1.91
C MET A 76 19.61 16.69 0.70
N GLU A 77 20.76 16.38 0.10
CA GLU A 77 20.86 15.43 -1.01
C GLU A 77 20.48 14.01 -0.57
N LEU A 78 20.89 13.59 0.64
CA LEU A 78 20.51 12.29 1.20
C LEU A 78 19.02 12.19 1.51
N ILE A 79 18.40 13.27 2.02
CA ILE A 79 16.95 13.34 2.24
C ILE A 79 16.21 13.27 0.90
N GLN A 80 16.65 14.03 -0.11
CA GLN A 80 16.03 14.00 -1.44
C GLN A 80 16.09 12.61 -2.07
N TYR A 81 17.23 11.91 -1.97
CA TYR A 81 17.38 10.54 -2.44
C TYR A 81 16.40 9.57 -1.72
N ASN A 82 16.30 9.64 -0.38
CA ASN A 82 15.38 8.79 0.36
C ASN A 82 13.91 9.09 0.03
N ASN A 83 13.54 10.37 -0.10
CA ASN A 83 12.18 10.76 -0.49
C ASN A 83 11.83 10.26 -1.88
N TRP A 84 12.78 10.34 -2.82
CA TRP A 84 12.60 9.81 -4.16
C TRP A 84 12.39 8.29 -4.14
N LEU A 85 13.19 7.53 -3.36
CA LEU A 85 13.01 6.09 -3.21
C LEU A 85 11.62 5.73 -2.70
N LEU A 86 11.19 6.35 -1.59
CA LEU A 86 9.90 6.07 -0.96
C LEU A 86 8.74 6.42 -1.89
N LYS A 87 8.79 7.58 -2.54
CA LYS A 87 7.76 8.01 -3.47
C LYS A 87 7.69 7.09 -4.70
N THR A 88 8.84 6.72 -5.27
CA THR A 88 8.90 5.84 -6.44
C THR A 88 8.37 4.45 -6.10
N ALA A 89 8.73 3.91 -4.93
CA ALA A 89 8.23 2.62 -4.48
C ALA A 89 6.71 2.63 -4.25
N GLU A 90 6.18 3.69 -3.63
CA GLU A 90 4.74 3.85 -3.46
C GLU A 90 4.02 3.92 -4.82
N GLU A 91 4.51 4.73 -5.76
CA GLU A 91 3.91 4.88 -7.09
C GLU A 91 3.89 3.56 -7.86
N ILE A 92 4.98 2.79 -7.82
CA ILE A 92 5.04 1.47 -8.46
C ILE A 92 4.04 0.52 -7.78
N THR A 93 4.04 0.47 -6.45
CA THR A 93 3.14 -0.42 -5.68
C THR A 93 1.66 -0.13 -5.96
N LEU A 94 1.29 1.15 -6.05
CA LEU A 94 -0.08 1.53 -6.38
C LEU A 94 -0.49 1.05 -7.76
N ASN A 95 0.37 1.24 -8.74
CA ASN A 95 0.06 0.87 -10.11
C ASN A 95 0.09 -0.64 -10.33
N ASP A 96 0.99 -1.38 -9.69
CA ASP A 96 1.20 -2.80 -9.99
C ASP A 96 0.36 -3.73 -9.11
N ILE A 97 -0.06 -3.28 -7.91
CA ILE A 97 -0.83 -4.10 -6.95
C ILE A 97 -2.21 -3.50 -6.69
N VAL A 98 -2.28 -2.23 -6.27
CA VAL A 98 -3.53 -1.66 -5.74
C VAL A 98 -4.57 -1.39 -6.82
N TYR A 99 -4.16 -0.91 -8.00
CA TYR A 99 -5.07 -0.51 -9.07
C TYR A 99 -5.22 -1.53 -10.20
N GLN A 100 -4.72 -2.76 -10.02
CA GLN A 100 -4.85 -3.84 -11.00
C GLN A 100 -6.04 -4.79 -10.76
N LYS A 101 -6.78 -4.58 -9.66
CA LYS A 101 -7.89 -5.46 -9.23
C LYS A 101 -9.22 -5.06 -9.85
#